data_AF-A0A382P683-F1
#
_entry.id   AF-A0A382P683-F1
#
_cell.length_a   1.000
_cell.length_b   1.000
_cell.length_c   1.000
_cell.angle_alpha   90.00
_cell.angle_beta   90.00
_cell.angle_gamma   90.00
#
_symmetry.space_group_name_H-M   'P 1'
#
loop_
_entity.id
_entity.type
_entity.pdbx_description
1 polymer ?
#
loop_
_entity_poly.entity_id
_entity_poly.type
_entity_poly.pdbx_seq_one_letter_code
_entity_poly.pdbx_strand_id
1 'polypeptide(L)'
;MAEGSSEKRKTDLYKTVGNGAERNYNKIVASDSRKDHRVRLSLPPGSPGKDLFYGQATPDESKLLEPLKENGRFVGGVVFPFVPQVIINNTASYSPQSPAHTNYPYQVYQSSQIGTINLFGQFSSQTPAEARYVLAIIVFMRLATKSFRNADPNAGNPPIILRLTGHGTNLLPSVPVVVQSFDLTLPNNVDYITISADPQEDSFITDVKSAEPDTEWAFRQLGVNSNYNPWAVTDRVPSMTDISITMVPVYSRKQLSQYSIKGIANGSNLNGFI
;
A
#
# COMPACT_ATOMS: atom_id res chain seq x y z
N MET A 1 -16.81 -20.26 70.87
CA MET A 1 -16.03 -19.01 70.80
C MET A 1 -14.88 -19.25 69.82
N ALA A 2 -15.00 -18.68 68.62
CA ALA A 2 -13.97 -18.45 67.59
C ALA A 2 -13.16 -19.64 67.02
N GLU A 3 -13.82 -20.55 66.29
CA GLU A 3 -13.20 -21.32 65.19
C GLU A 3 -13.84 -20.84 63.88
N GLY A 4 -13.14 -20.03 63.08
CA GLY A 4 -13.72 -19.50 61.84
C GLY A 4 -13.04 -18.26 61.25
N SER A 5 -11.71 -18.15 61.29
CA SER A 5 -11.01 -16.94 60.80
C SER A 5 -9.74 -17.19 59.95
N SER A 6 -9.36 -18.44 59.65
CA SER A 6 -8.16 -18.74 58.85
C SER A 6 -8.45 -19.18 57.41
N GLU A 7 -9.67 -19.58 57.08
CA GLU A 7 -10.02 -20.12 55.75
C GLU A 7 -10.49 -19.07 54.73
N LYS A 8 -10.75 -17.84 55.21
CA LYS A 8 -11.06 -16.68 54.34
C LYS A 8 -9.83 -16.02 53.73
N ARG A 9 -8.61 -16.32 54.21
CA ARG A 9 -7.37 -15.73 53.66
C ARG A 9 -6.73 -16.49 52.49
N LYS A 10 -7.25 -17.66 52.11
CA LYS A 10 -6.79 -18.40 50.92
C LYS A 10 -7.77 -18.42 49.75
N THR A 11 -9.01 -17.98 49.97
CA THR A 11 -10.04 -17.84 48.93
C THR A 11 -10.10 -16.42 48.34
N ASP A 12 -9.46 -15.45 48.98
CA ASP A 12 -9.35 -14.06 48.49
C ASP A 12 -8.15 -13.82 47.56
N LEU A 13 -7.38 -14.85 47.19
CA LEU A 13 -6.34 -14.74 46.15
C LEU A 13 -6.88 -14.89 44.72
N TYR A 14 -8.16 -15.22 44.55
CA TYR A 14 -8.80 -15.41 43.25
C TYR A 14 -10.12 -14.64 43.13
N LYS A 15 -10.14 -13.35 43.49
CA LYS A 15 -11.19 -12.44 43.03
C LYS A 15 -10.75 -11.00 43.17
N THR A 16 -10.93 -10.25 42.09
CA THR A 16 -10.55 -8.84 41.90
C THR A 16 -9.17 -8.61 41.29
N VAL A 17 -8.91 -9.23 40.15
CA VAL A 17 -8.22 -8.51 39.07
C VAL A 17 -9.33 -7.94 38.21
N GLY A 18 -9.56 -6.63 38.35
CA GLY A 18 -10.61 -5.95 37.60
C GLY A 18 -10.45 -6.17 36.09
N ASN A 19 -11.59 -6.06 35.39
CA ASN A 19 -11.79 -6.06 33.93
C ASN A 19 -10.82 -5.18 33.10
N GLY A 20 -9.82 -4.53 33.70
CA GLY A 20 -8.75 -3.80 33.02
C GLY A 20 -7.54 -4.68 32.64
N ALA A 21 -7.17 -5.70 33.42
CA ALA A 21 -5.98 -6.49 33.12
C ALA A 21 -6.17 -7.44 31.93
N GLU A 22 -7.31 -8.14 31.83
CA GLU A 22 -7.63 -9.00 30.68
C GLU A 22 -7.85 -8.20 29.39
N ARG A 23 -8.41 -6.98 29.50
CA ARG A 23 -8.44 -6.02 28.39
C ARG A 23 -7.03 -5.62 27.95
N ASN A 24 -6.10 -5.46 28.89
CA ASN A 24 -4.72 -5.09 28.59
C ASN A 24 -3.90 -6.26 28.03
N TYR A 25 -4.06 -7.50 28.51
CA TYR A 25 -3.42 -8.66 27.88
C TYR A 25 -3.92 -8.86 26.45
N ASN A 26 -5.22 -8.75 26.20
CA ASN A 26 -5.76 -8.83 24.83
C ASN A 26 -5.39 -7.61 23.96
N LYS A 27 -5.15 -6.43 24.54
CA LYS A 27 -4.70 -5.22 23.85
C LYS A 27 -3.17 -5.22 23.57
N ILE A 28 -2.39 -5.84 24.44
CA ILE A 28 -0.93 -6.02 24.29
C ILE A 28 -0.65 -7.15 23.30
N VAL A 29 -1.36 -8.27 23.38
CA VAL A 29 -1.27 -9.34 22.37
C VAL A 29 -1.84 -8.86 21.04
N ALA A 30 -2.88 -8.03 21.00
CA ALA A 30 -3.34 -7.39 19.76
C ALA A 30 -2.39 -6.33 19.17
N SER A 31 -1.49 -5.74 19.98
CA SER A 31 -0.53 -4.73 19.50
C SER A 31 0.86 -5.30 19.20
N ASP A 32 1.20 -6.49 19.70
CA ASP A 32 2.46 -7.17 19.43
C ASP A 32 2.33 -8.31 18.39
N SER A 33 1.15 -8.94 18.26
CA SER A 33 0.87 -9.96 17.20
C SER A 33 0.49 -9.39 15.82
N ARG A 34 0.52 -8.05 15.63
CA ARG A 34 -0.08 -7.40 14.44
C ARG A 34 0.78 -6.35 13.76
N LYS A 35 2.10 -6.43 13.89
CA LYS A 35 2.99 -5.73 12.93
C LYS A 35 2.99 -6.53 11.64
N ASP A 36 2.08 -6.20 10.74
CA ASP A 36 2.11 -6.76 9.40
C ASP A 36 3.39 -6.29 8.69
N HIS A 37 4.13 -7.24 8.13
CA HIS A 37 5.41 -7.05 7.47
C HIS A 37 5.27 -6.93 5.94
N ARG A 38 4.05 -7.04 5.41
CA ARG A 38 3.77 -6.87 3.99
C ARG A 38 4.24 -5.51 3.52
N VAL A 39 4.72 -5.49 2.29
CA VAL A 39 5.10 -4.25 1.65
C VAL A 39 3.84 -3.43 1.37
N ARG A 40 3.89 -2.14 1.69
CA ARG A 40 2.83 -1.19 1.39
C ARG A 40 3.38 0.15 0.94
N LEU A 41 2.60 0.80 0.10
CA LEU A 41 2.77 2.17 -0.33
C LEU A 41 1.54 2.95 0.13
N SER A 42 1.71 3.79 1.14
CA SER A 42 0.61 4.58 1.71
C SER A 42 0.89 6.06 1.67
N LEU A 43 -0.16 6.88 1.70
CA LEU A 43 0.01 8.32 1.88
C LEU A 43 0.53 8.63 3.29
N PRO A 44 1.33 9.70 3.45
CA PRO A 44 1.74 10.15 4.77
C PRO A 44 0.52 10.65 5.57
N PRO A 45 0.52 10.43 6.90
CA PRO A 45 -0.57 10.86 7.75
C PRO A 45 -0.71 12.39 7.70
N GLY A 46 -1.91 12.88 7.38
CA GLY A 46 -2.20 14.31 7.27
C GLY A 46 -1.84 14.96 5.92
N SER A 47 -1.45 14.19 4.90
CA SER A 47 -1.24 14.74 3.56
C SER A 47 -2.55 15.28 2.95
N PRO A 48 -2.51 16.38 2.18
CA PRO A 48 -3.69 16.92 1.50
C PRO A 48 -4.30 15.94 0.48
N GLY A 49 -3.49 15.01 -0.03
CA GLY A 49 -3.98 13.92 -0.88
C GLY A 49 -4.82 12.88 -0.15
N LYS A 50 -4.70 12.73 1.18
CA LYS A 50 -5.48 11.70 1.90
C LYS A 50 -6.98 11.90 1.70
N ASP A 51 -7.44 13.15 1.64
CA ASP A 51 -8.86 13.45 1.51
C ASP A 51 -9.31 13.24 0.06
N LEU A 52 -8.45 13.57 -0.91
CA LEU A 52 -8.72 13.29 -2.32
C LEU A 52 -8.72 11.79 -2.66
N PHE A 53 -7.77 11.02 -2.13
CA PHE A 53 -7.59 9.61 -2.47
C PHE A 53 -8.39 8.67 -1.56
N TYR A 54 -8.58 9.03 -0.28
CA TYR A 54 -9.23 8.17 0.73
C TYR A 54 -10.39 8.84 1.49
N GLY A 55 -10.55 10.17 1.48
CA GLY A 55 -11.51 10.89 2.32
C GLY A 55 -12.82 11.31 1.64
N GLN A 56 -12.80 11.58 0.34
CA GLN A 56 -13.97 12.03 -0.43
C GLN A 56 -14.70 10.82 -1.02
N ALA A 57 -15.43 10.12 -0.15
CA ALA A 57 -16.58 9.32 -0.57
C ALA A 57 -17.86 10.15 -0.35
N THR A 58 -17.95 11.30 -1.01
CA THR A 58 -19.27 11.74 -1.48
C THR A 58 -19.73 10.67 -2.49
N PRO A 59 -21.02 10.25 -2.51
CA PRO A 59 -21.51 9.19 -3.40
C PRO A 59 -21.13 9.37 -4.89
N ASP A 60 -20.77 10.60 -5.26
CA ASP A 60 -20.51 11.03 -6.62
C ASP A 60 -19.02 11.06 -7.04
N GLU A 61 -18.04 11.05 -6.12
CA GLU A 61 -16.69 11.59 -6.45
C GLU A 61 -15.50 10.60 -6.46
N SER A 62 -15.57 9.39 -5.87
CA SER A 62 -14.48 8.40 -6.04
C SER A 62 -14.88 6.95 -5.66
N LYS A 63 -15.73 6.33 -6.50
CA LYS A 63 -16.08 4.90 -6.38
C LYS A 63 -14.89 3.97 -6.66
N LEU A 64 -13.99 4.37 -7.56
CA LEU A 64 -12.89 3.53 -8.04
C LEU A 64 -11.77 3.29 -7.02
N LEU A 65 -11.56 4.20 -6.06
CA LEU A 65 -10.48 4.10 -5.06
C LEU A 65 -10.96 3.59 -3.70
N GLU A 66 -12.27 3.35 -3.56
CA GLU A 66 -12.89 2.85 -2.33
C GLU A 66 -12.22 1.58 -1.79
N PRO A 67 -11.86 0.56 -2.60
CA PRO A 67 -11.20 -0.65 -2.10
C PRO A 67 -9.85 -0.41 -1.42
N LEU A 68 -9.22 0.76 -1.60
CA LEU A 68 -7.95 1.10 -0.96
C LEU A 68 -8.13 1.73 0.43
N LYS A 69 -9.35 2.16 0.79
CA LYS A 69 -9.61 2.83 2.08
C LYS A 69 -9.50 1.84 3.23
N GLU A 70 -10.13 0.68 3.09
CA GLU A 70 -10.15 -0.37 4.09
C GLU A 70 -9.78 -1.71 3.44
N ASN A 71 -8.48 -2.06 3.51
CA ASN A 71 -8.04 -3.40 3.15
C ASN A 71 -7.81 -4.19 4.45
N GLY A 72 -8.91 -4.69 5.01
CA GLY A 72 -8.94 -5.51 6.22
C GLY A 72 -8.36 -4.82 7.45
N ARG A 73 -7.03 -4.91 7.63
CA ARG A 73 -6.31 -4.35 8.79
C ARG A 73 -5.68 -2.98 8.50
N PHE A 74 -5.63 -2.55 7.24
CA PHE A 74 -4.96 -1.33 6.81
C PHE A 74 -5.95 -0.24 6.44
N VAL A 75 -5.67 0.95 6.94
CA VAL A 75 -6.37 2.19 6.58
C VAL A 75 -5.52 2.92 5.54
N GLY A 76 -5.97 2.90 4.29
CA GLY A 76 -5.35 3.60 3.19
C GLY A 76 -4.06 2.95 2.65
N GLY A 77 -3.91 2.99 1.34
CA GLY A 77 -2.68 2.60 0.65
C GLY A 77 -2.79 1.33 -0.18
N VAL A 78 -1.77 1.13 -1.00
CA VAL A 78 -1.58 -0.09 -1.78
C VAL A 78 -0.79 -1.08 -0.92
N VAL A 79 -1.36 -2.26 -0.72
CA VAL A 79 -0.77 -3.37 0.01
C VAL A 79 -0.55 -4.48 -0.99
N PHE A 80 0.67 -5.01 -1.05
CA PHE A 80 0.98 -6.09 -1.96
C PHE A 80 0.45 -7.41 -1.39
N PRO A 81 -0.39 -8.16 -2.13
CA PRO A 81 -0.97 -9.42 -1.64
C PRO A 81 0.10 -10.51 -1.49
N PHE A 82 1.04 -10.54 -2.44
CA PHE A 82 2.23 -11.39 -2.42
C PHE A 82 3.46 -10.53 -2.10
N VAL A 83 4.49 -11.15 -1.52
CA VAL A 83 5.74 -10.43 -1.20
C VAL A 83 6.41 -9.99 -2.50
N PRO A 84 6.55 -8.68 -2.76
CA PRO A 84 7.20 -8.21 -3.97
C PRO A 84 8.72 -8.34 -3.87
N GLN A 85 9.39 -8.33 -5.02
CA GLN A 85 10.83 -8.13 -5.09
C GLN A 85 11.13 -6.64 -4.90
N VAL A 86 11.99 -6.31 -3.94
CA VAL A 86 12.43 -4.93 -3.67
C VAL A 86 13.95 -4.84 -3.86
N ILE A 87 14.40 -3.96 -4.74
CA ILE A 87 15.81 -3.69 -5.01
C ILE A 87 16.11 -2.27 -4.54
N ILE A 88 17.05 -2.13 -3.59
CA ILE A 88 17.50 -0.85 -3.04
C ILE A 88 18.98 -0.69 -3.43
N ASN A 89 19.31 0.42 -4.09
CA ASN A 89 20.66 0.68 -4.57
C ASN A 89 21.35 1.77 -3.75
N ASN A 90 22.39 1.42 -3.01
CA ASN A 90 23.21 2.38 -2.26
C ASN A 90 24.63 2.34 -2.81
N THR A 91 25.12 3.48 -3.30
CA THR A 91 26.43 3.58 -3.95
C THR A 91 27.32 4.58 -3.23
N ALA A 92 28.61 4.24 -3.11
CA ALA A 92 29.63 5.14 -2.60
C ALA A 92 30.66 5.41 -3.69
N SER A 93 30.92 6.69 -3.95
CA SER A 93 31.94 7.13 -4.91
C SER A 93 33.30 7.21 -4.21
N TYR A 94 34.27 6.48 -4.75
CA TYR A 94 35.67 6.53 -4.35
C TYR A 94 36.53 6.93 -5.56
N SER A 95 37.50 7.81 -5.33
CA SER A 95 38.46 8.24 -6.34
C SER A 95 39.83 7.65 -6.05
N PRO A 96 40.47 6.94 -7.00
CA PRO A 96 41.84 6.50 -6.83
C PRO A 96 42.79 7.71 -6.87
N GLN A 97 43.66 7.83 -5.87
CA GLN A 97 44.79 8.74 -5.89
C GLN A 97 46.08 7.93 -5.83
N SER A 98 46.98 8.17 -6.80
CA SER A 98 48.31 7.54 -6.87
C SER A 98 49.40 8.60 -6.71
N PRO A 99 49.90 8.84 -5.48
CA PRO A 99 51.10 9.64 -5.29
C PRO A 99 52.30 8.99 -6.00
N ALA A 100 53.28 9.82 -6.39
CA ALA A 100 54.57 9.31 -6.84
C ALA A 100 55.19 8.40 -5.75
N HIS A 101 55.91 7.36 -6.19
CA HIS A 101 56.56 6.39 -5.30
C HIS A 101 55.59 5.57 -4.43
N THR A 102 54.35 5.36 -4.89
CA THR A 102 53.39 4.44 -4.26
C THR A 102 53.09 3.25 -5.17
N ASN A 103 53.06 2.04 -4.61
CA ASN A 103 52.83 0.80 -5.39
C ASN A 103 51.32 0.49 -5.60
N TYR A 104 50.44 1.03 -4.77
CA TYR A 104 48.99 0.85 -4.86
C TYR A 104 48.25 2.17 -4.67
N PRO A 105 47.35 2.58 -5.58
CA PRO A 105 46.55 3.79 -5.38
C PRO A 105 45.68 3.65 -4.13
N TYR A 106 45.61 4.70 -3.30
CA TYR A 106 44.64 4.72 -2.21
C TYR A 106 43.32 5.32 -2.70
N GLN A 107 42.20 4.78 -2.21
CA GLN A 107 40.87 5.20 -2.59
C GLN A 107 40.39 6.30 -1.63
N VAL A 108 40.11 7.50 -2.15
CA VAL A 108 39.56 8.62 -1.39
C VAL A 108 38.05 8.64 -1.52
N TYR A 109 37.35 8.61 -0.40
CA TYR A 109 35.90 8.76 -0.38
C TYR A 109 35.48 10.17 -0.84
N GLN A 110 34.55 10.24 -1.80
CA GLN A 110 33.99 11.51 -2.28
C GLN A 110 32.60 11.76 -1.69
N SER A 111 31.66 10.85 -1.94
CA SER A 111 30.26 10.99 -1.54
C SER A 111 29.55 9.65 -1.56
N SER A 112 28.49 9.53 -0.76
CA SER A 112 27.52 8.44 -0.86
C SER A 112 26.26 8.98 -1.52
N GLN A 113 25.68 8.20 -2.42
CA GLN A 113 24.45 8.54 -3.13
C GLN A 113 23.43 7.43 -2.92
N ILE A 114 22.18 7.83 -2.69
CA ILE A 114 21.04 6.93 -2.55
C ILE A 114 20.41 6.82 -3.93
N GLY A 115 20.32 5.59 -4.44
CA GLY A 115 19.76 5.30 -5.75
C GLY A 115 18.24 5.19 -5.72
N THR A 116 17.69 4.73 -6.84
CA THR A 116 16.28 4.38 -6.93
C THR A 116 15.99 3.09 -6.18
N ILE A 117 14.75 2.96 -5.70
CA ILE A 117 14.17 1.71 -5.23
C ILE A 117 13.29 1.17 -6.36
N ASN A 118 13.55 -0.06 -6.79
CA ASN A 118 12.71 -0.75 -7.77
C ASN A 118 11.90 -1.82 -7.05
N LEU A 119 10.60 -1.81 -7.28
CA LEU A 119 9.66 -2.76 -6.69
C LEU A 119 8.92 -3.50 -7.79
N PHE A 120 8.90 -4.83 -7.72
CA PHE A 120 8.21 -5.70 -8.65
C PHE A 120 7.22 -6.56 -7.87
N GLY A 121 5.93 -6.36 -8.12
CA GLY A 121 4.86 -7.06 -7.43
C GLY A 121 3.89 -7.68 -8.42
N GLN A 122 3.41 -8.85 -8.08
CA GLN A 122 2.37 -9.55 -8.83
C GLN A 122 1.04 -9.44 -8.07
N PHE A 123 -0.05 -9.27 -8.80
CA PHE A 123 -1.40 -9.14 -8.28
C PHE A 123 -2.31 -10.12 -8.99
N SER A 124 -3.04 -10.92 -8.21
CA SER A 124 -4.07 -11.80 -8.73
C SER A 124 -5.46 -11.25 -8.40
N SER A 125 -6.40 -11.39 -9.33
CA SER A 125 -7.81 -11.14 -9.09
C SER A 125 -8.65 -12.32 -9.59
N GLN A 126 -9.21 -13.09 -8.66
CA GLN A 126 -10.11 -14.20 -8.98
C GLN A 126 -11.57 -13.85 -8.66
N THR A 127 -11.77 -12.91 -7.73
CA THR A 127 -13.10 -12.43 -7.34
C THR A 127 -13.32 -10.99 -7.82
N PRO A 128 -14.58 -10.54 -8.03
CA PRO A 128 -14.87 -9.15 -8.39
C PRO A 128 -14.33 -8.12 -7.38
N ALA A 129 -14.32 -8.47 -6.09
CA ALA A 129 -13.75 -7.63 -5.04
C ALA A 129 -12.23 -7.44 -5.18
N GLU A 130 -11.50 -8.52 -5.50
CA GLU A 130 -10.06 -8.44 -5.77
C GLU A 130 -9.76 -7.69 -7.07
N ALA A 131 -10.57 -7.90 -8.12
CA ALA A 131 -10.43 -7.18 -9.39
C ALA A 131 -10.59 -5.67 -9.20
N ARG A 132 -11.55 -5.25 -8.38
CA ARG A 132 -11.68 -3.84 -7.96
C ARG A 132 -10.46 -3.33 -7.23
N TYR A 133 -9.89 -4.14 -6.34
CA TYR A 133 -8.67 -3.77 -5.63
C TYR A 133 -7.50 -3.54 -6.60
N VAL A 134 -7.30 -4.44 -7.57
CA VAL A 134 -6.26 -4.30 -8.61
C VAL A 134 -6.49 -3.05 -9.47
N LEU A 135 -7.74 -2.82 -9.91
CA LEU A 135 -8.10 -1.61 -10.64
C LEU A 135 -7.79 -0.34 -9.83
N ALA A 136 -8.17 -0.33 -8.56
CA ALA A 136 -7.94 0.79 -7.66
C ALA A 136 -6.43 1.06 -7.49
N ILE A 137 -5.60 0.02 -7.38
CA ILE A 137 -4.14 0.15 -7.33
C ILE A 137 -3.60 0.78 -8.61
N ILE A 138 -4.03 0.29 -9.78
CA ILE A 138 -3.58 0.80 -11.08
C ILE A 138 -3.92 2.29 -11.20
N VAL A 139 -5.16 2.67 -10.87
CA VAL A 139 -5.61 4.06 -10.92
C VAL A 139 -4.82 4.90 -9.91
N PHE A 140 -4.67 4.42 -8.68
CA PHE A 140 -3.89 5.11 -7.64
C PHE A 140 -2.45 5.38 -8.07
N MET A 141 -1.76 4.41 -8.65
CA MET A 141 -0.37 4.60 -9.10
C MET A 141 -0.27 5.55 -10.30
N ARG A 142 -1.23 5.49 -11.23
CA ARG A 142 -1.33 6.46 -12.34
C ARG A 142 -1.60 7.88 -11.83
N LEU A 143 -2.33 8.03 -10.73
CA LEU A 143 -2.58 9.34 -10.12
C LEU A 143 -1.38 9.82 -9.29
N ALA A 144 -0.71 8.94 -8.55
CA ALA A 144 0.44 9.28 -7.71
C ALA A 144 1.63 9.82 -8.50
N THR A 145 1.75 9.44 -9.78
CA THR A 145 2.77 9.96 -10.71
C THR A 145 2.39 11.30 -11.36
N LYS A 146 1.13 11.71 -11.26
CA LYS A 146 0.63 12.97 -11.85
C LYS A 146 0.68 14.10 -10.81
N SER A 147 0.89 15.31 -11.32
CA SER A 147 0.77 16.53 -10.52
C SER A 147 -0.62 17.14 -10.67
N PHE A 148 -1.06 17.85 -9.65
CA PHE A 148 -2.36 18.51 -9.63
C PHE A 148 -2.40 19.64 -10.66
N ARG A 149 -3.51 19.76 -11.40
CA ARG A 149 -3.66 20.71 -12.53
C ARG A 149 -5.11 21.17 -12.66
N ASN A 150 -5.34 22.19 -13.49
CA ASN A 150 -6.67 22.67 -13.87
C ASN A 150 -7.51 23.14 -12.66
N ALA A 151 -8.78 22.74 -12.60
CA ALA A 151 -9.76 23.18 -11.61
C ALA A 151 -9.58 22.56 -10.22
N ASP A 152 -8.48 21.83 -9.97
CA ASP A 152 -8.18 21.28 -8.65
C ASP A 152 -7.83 22.38 -7.65
N PRO A 153 -8.37 22.36 -6.41
CA PRO A 153 -7.98 23.32 -5.36
C PRO A 153 -6.48 23.36 -5.04
N ASN A 154 -5.77 22.29 -5.41
CA ASN A 154 -4.33 22.10 -5.17
C ASN A 154 -3.51 22.16 -6.46
N ALA A 155 -4.04 22.74 -7.53
CA ALA A 155 -3.35 22.86 -8.82
C ALA A 155 -1.96 23.50 -8.68
N GLY A 156 -0.97 22.94 -9.39
CA GLY A 156 0.43 23.37 -9.32
C GLY A 156 1.26 22.62 -8.28
N ASN A 157 0.63 21.87 -7.36
CA ASN A 157 1.37 21.01 -6.43
C ASN A 157 2.09 19.87 -7.19
N PRO A 158 3.33 19.54 -6.81
CA PRO A 158 4.08 18.43 -7.40
C PRO A 158 3.41 17.09 -7.08
N PRO A 159 3.84 15.98 -7.73
CA PRO A 159 3.36 14.64 -7.42
C PRO A 159 3.47 14.33 -5.92
N ILE A 160 2.53 13.55 -5.42
CA ILE A 160 2.45 13.25 -3.99
C ILE A 160 3.62 12.37 -3.52
N ILE A 161 4.09 12.63 -2.31
CA ILE A 161 5.07 11.77 -1.63
C ILE A 161 4.32 10.61 -0.98
N LEU A 162 4.76 9.38 -1.23
CA LEU A 162 4.27 8.16 -0.60
C LEU A 162 5.22 7.70 0.52
N ARG A 163 4.77 6.72 1.29
CA ARG A 163 5.54 6.04 2.33
C ARG A 163 5.62 4.56 1.99
N LEU A 164 6.85 4.10 1.75
CA LEU A 164 7.15 2.69 1.57
C LEU A 164 7.45 2.06 2.93
N THR A 165 6.66 1.06 3.32
CA THR A 165 6.98 0.24 4.50
C THR A 165 6.96 -1.23 4.13
N GLY A 166 7.77 -2.04 4.80
CA GLY A 166 7.79 -3.48 4.61
C GLY A 166 9.02 -4.12 5.26
N HIS A 167 9.09 -5.45 5.26
CA HIS A 167 10.29 -6.18 5.71
C HIS A 167 10.78 -5.81 7.14
N GLY A 168 9.86 -5.40 8.01
CA GLY A 168 10.14 -5.07 9.41
C GLY A 168 10.69 -3.66 9.64
N THR A 169 11.00 -3.37 10.91
CA THR A 169 11.40 -2.03 11.36
C THR A 169 12.75 -1.58 10.82
N ASN A 170 13.64 -2.51 10.48
CA ASN A 170 15.03 -2.16 10.17
C ASN A 170 15.35 -2.08 8.68
N LEU A 171 14.49 -2.62 7.81
CA LEU A 171 14.71 -2.61 6.36
C LEU A 171 13.90 -1.51 5.66
N LEU A 172 12.61 -1.37 5.96
CA LEU A 172 11.78 -0.28 5.40
C LEU A 172 10.84 0.31 6.47
N PRO A 173 11.33 1.15 7.39
CA PRO A 173 10.53 1.86 8.38
C PRO A 173 9.89 3.12 7.79
N SER A 174 8.97 2.97 6.85
CA SER A 174 8.20 4.10 6.29
C SER A 174 9.06 5.14 5.56
N VAL A 175 9.84 4.64 4.60
CA VAL A 175 10.72 5.46 3.77
C VAL A 175 9.86 6.41 2.93
N PRO A 176 10.09 7.74 3.01
CA PRO A 176 9.45 8.70 2.11
C PRO A 176 9.94 8.50 0.68
N VAL A 177 9.03 8.26 -0.26
CA VAL A 177 9.36 7.96 -1.65
C VAL A 177 8.46 8.75 -2.59
N VAL A 178 8.99 9.16 -3.74
CA VAL A 178 8.19 9.69 -4.86
C VAL A 178 8.26 8.68 -6.00
N VAL A 179 7.11 8.39 -6.60
CA VAL A 179 7.04 7.46 -7.73
C VAL A 179 7.56 8.16 -8.98
N GLN A 180 8.56 7.57 -9.62
CA GLN A 180 9.16 8.08 -10.85
C GLN A 180 8.53 7.43 -12.08
N SER A 181 8.38 6.11 -12.07
CA SER A 181 7.70 5.36 -13.13
C SER A 181 6.82 4.26 -12.53
N PHE A 182 5.75 3.97 -13.26
CA PHE A 182 4.82 2.88 -12.98
C PHE A 182 4.56 2.17 -14.29
N ASP A 183 4.96 0.90 -14.35
CA ASP A 183 4.81 0.05 -15.51
C ASP A 183 3.82 -1.07 -15.18
N LEU A 184 2.80 -1.19 -16.03
CA LEU A 184 1.72 -2.16 -15.90
C LEU A 184 1.81 -3.14 -17.07
N THR A 185 2.04 -4.41 -16.77
CA THR A 185 2.04 -5.47 -17.78
C THR A 185 0.73 -6.24 -17.71
N LEU A 186 -0.05 -6.17 -18.79
CA LEU A 186 -1.28 -6.94 -18.97
C LEU A 186 -1.00 -8.12 -19.92
N PRO A 187 -0.84 -9.35 -19.39
CA PRO A 187 -0.50 -10.52 -20.20
C PRO A 187 -1.67 -10.97 -21.08
N ASN A 188 -1.38 -11.51 -22.27
CA ASN A 188 -2.38 -11.92 -23.25
C ASN A 188 -2.95 -13.34 -23.04
N ASN A 189 -2.32 -14.12 -22.15
CA ASN A 189 -2.66 -15.52 -21.86
C ASN A 189 -3.48 -15.66 -20.58
N VAL A 190 -4.12 -14.59 -20.12
CA VAL A 190 -4.80 -14.51 -18.83
C VAL A 190 -6.23 -14.02 -19.02
N ASP A 191 -7.17 -14.66 -18.34
CA ASP A 191 -8.59 -14.30 -18.40
C ASP A 191 -8.86 -12.97 -17.70
N TYR A 192 -9.82 -12.23 -18.23
CA TYR A 192 -10.25 -10.94 -17.70
C TYR A 192 -11.60 -11.07 -16.99
N ILE A 193 -11.69 -10.47 -15.81
CA ILE A 193 -12.92 -10.33 -15.05
C ILE A 193 -13.52 -8.96 -15.36
N THR A 194 -14.78 -8.95 -15.78
CA THR A 194 -15.56 -7.73 -15.97
C THR A 194 -16.11 -7.28 -14.63
N ILE A 195 -15.89 -6.02 -14.26
CA ILE A 195 -16.37 -5.41 -13.02
C ILE A 195 -17.02 -4.06 -13.32
N SER A 196 -17.96 -3.63 -12.48
CA SER A 196 -18.39 -2.23 -12.45
C SER A 196 -17.60 -1.43 -11.41
N ALA A 197 -17.52 -0.12 -11.64
CA ALA A 197 -16.96 0.82 -10.66
C ALA A 197 -17.70 0.80 -9.31
N ASP A 198 -18.97 0.42 -9.29
CA ASP A 198 -19.83 0.39 -8.10
C ASP A 198 -20.18 -1.06 -7.71
N PRO A 199 -19.83 -1.55 -6.51
CA PRO A 199 -20.21 -2.87 -6.02
C PRO A 199 -21.68 -3.24 -6.15
N GLN A 200 -22.57 -2.26 -6.07
CA GLN A 200 -24.01 -2.50 -6.13
C GLN A 200 -24.48 -2.87 -7.55
N GLU A 201 -23.73 -2.49 -8.59
CA GLU A 201 -24.09 -2.69 -9.99
C GLU A 201 -23.67 -4.06 -10.55
N ASP A 202 -22.82 -4.83 -9.85
CA ASP A 202 -22.34 -6.14 -10.33
C ASP A 202 -23.44 -7.17 -10.54
N SER A 203 -24.49 -7.12 -9.71
CA SER A 203 -25.63 -8.03 -9.83
C SER A 203 -26.52 -7.74 -11.05
N PHE A 204 -26.30 -6.61 -11.73
CA PHE A 204 -27.01 -6.19 -12.93
C PHE A 204 -26.19 -6.33 -14.21
N ILE A 205 -24.88 -6.62 -14.10
CA ILE A 205 -24.04 -7.03 -15.22
C ILE A 205 -24.37 -8.49 -15.53
N THR A 206 -25.35 -8.70 -16.40
CA THR A 206 -25.43 -9.98 -17.10
C THR A 206 -24.32 -9.99 -18.13
N ASP A 207 -23.38 -10.95 -18.03
CA ASP A 207 -22.54 -11.33 -19.15
C ASP A 207 -23.50 -11.74 -20.28
N VAL A 208 -23.83 -10.80 -21.16
CA VAL A 208 -24.34 -11.11 -22.49
C VAL A 208 -23.16 -11.79 -23.17
N LYS A 209 -22.97 -13.08 -22.89
CA LYS A 209 -22.04 -13.97 -23.59
C LYS A 209 -22.39 -13.82 -25.05
N SER A 210 -21.64 -12.98 -25.77
CA SER A 210 -21.53 -12.91 -27.23
C SER A 210 -22.63 -13.70 -27.95
N ALA A 211 -23.88 -13.28 -27.76
CA ALA A 211 -24.98 -13.77 -28.53
C ALA A 211 -24.88 -12.98 -29.82
N GLU A 212 -24.91 -13.71 -30.93
CA GLU A 212 -24.77 -13.19 -32.28
C GLU A 212 -25.62 -11.92 -32.48
N PRO A 213 -25.15 -10.94 -33.28
CA PRO A 213 -25.79 -9.64 -33.42
C PRO A 213 -27.00 -9.75 -34.33
N ASP A 214 -28.00 -10.48 -33.89
CA ASP A 214 -29.32 -10.51 -34.46
C ASP A 214 -30.27 -10.93 -33.35
N THR A 215 -30.78 -9.94 -32.63
CA THR A 215 -32.22 -9.71 -32.54
C THR A 215 -32.52 -8.74 -31.40
N GLU A 216 -32.91 -7.51 -31.77
CA GLU A 216 -33.42 -6.47 -30.88
C GLU A 216 -34.66 -6.89 -30.05
N TRP A 217 -35.17 -8.12 -30.21
CA TRP A 217 -36.32 -8.68 -29.48
C TRP A 217 -35.96 -9.70 -28.39
N ALA A 218 -34.71 -10.19 -28.32
CA ALA A 218 -34.32 -11.20 -27.33
C ALA A 218 -34.31 -10.67 -25.86
N PHE A 219 -34.30 -9.35 -25.67
CA PHE A 219 -34.30 -8.72 -24.35
C PHE A 219 -35.63 -8.83 -23.57
N ARG A 220 -36.74 -9.22 -24.20
CA ARG A 220 -38.07 -9.23 -23.55
C ARG A 220 -38.56 -10.59 -23.07
N GLN A 221 -37.98 -11.71 -23.51
CA GLN A 221 -38.58 -13.04 -23.31
C GLN A 221 -37.69 -14.08 -22.62
N LEU A 222 -36.75 -13.62 -21.78
CA LEU A 222 -35.97 -14.49 -20.89
C LEU A 222 -35.93 -13.96 -19.46
N GLY A 223 -37.07 -13.48 -18.93
CA GLY A 223 -37.20 -13.12 -17.50
C GLY A 223 -36.09 -12.21 -16.96
N VAL A 224 -35.47 -11.41 -17.82
CA VAL A 224 -34.33 -10.57 -17.48
C VAL A 224 -34.87 -9.47 -16.59
N ASN A 225 -34.41 -9.47 -15.33
CA ASN A 225 -34.80 -8.49 -14.33
C ASN A 225 -34.65 -7.06 -14.88
N SER A 226 -35.66 -6.22 -14.61
CA SER A 226 -35.84 -4.83 -15.06
C SER A 226 -34.71 -3.83 -14.70
N ASN A 227 -33.57 -4.30 -14.20
CA ASN A 227 -32.49 -3.47 -13.66
C ASN A 227 -31.22 -3.50 -14.53
N TYR A 228 -31.27 -4.00 -15.76
CA TYR A 228 -30.14 -3.92 -16.70
C TYR A 228 -29.85 -2.44 -17.02
N ASN A 229 -28.68 -1.95 -16.60
CA ASN A 229 -28.19 -0.61 -16.92
C ASN A 229 -27.22 -0.68 -18.12
N PRO A 230 -27.67 -0.40 -19.36
CA PRO A 230 -26.83 -0.46 -20.55
C PRO A 230 -25.71 0.59 -20.58
N TRP A 231 -25.75 1.57 -19.67
CA TRP A 231 -24.74 2.62 -19.55
C TRP A 231 -23.80 2.42 -18.35
N ALA A 232 -23.88 1.27 -17.67
CA ALA A 232 -22.94 0.94 -16.62
C ALA A 232 -21.51 0.89 -17.18
N VAL A 233 -20.62 1.72 -16.64
CA VAL A 233 -19.20 1.69 -16.98
C VAL A 233 -18.62 0.39 -16.41
N THR A 234 -18.25 -0.51 -17.32
CA THR A 234 -17.63 -1.80 -16.99
C THR A 234 -16.16 -1.77 -17.38
N ASP A 235 -15.32 -2.24 -16.47
CA ASP A 235 -13.88 -2.37 -16.64
C ASP A 235 -13.50 -3.85 -16.69
N ARG A 236 -12.52 -4.19 -17.53
CA ARG A 236 -11.98 -5.55 -17.64
C ARG A 236 -10.60 -5.60 -17.01
N VAL A 237 -10.45 -6.37 -15.95
CA VAL A 237 -9.20 -6.51 -15.19
C VAL A 237 -8.67 -7.93 -15.37
N PRO A 238 -7.40 -8.13 -15.76
CA PRO A 238 -6.87 -9.48 -15.92
C PRO A 238 -6.67 -10.14 -14.56
N SER A 239 -6.95 -11.44 -14.51
CA SER A 239 -6.86 -12.27 -13.31
C SER A 239 -5.46 -12.38 -12.73
N MET A 240 -4.43 -12.02 -13.50
CA MET A 240 -3.05 -11.88 -13.07
C MET A 240 -2.42 -10.66 -13.74
N THR A 241 -1.80 -9.80 -12.94
CA THR A 241 -1.17 -8.55 -13.37
C THR A 241 0.19 -8.40 -12.71
N ASP A 242 1.21 -8.05 -13.50
CA ASP A 242 2.52 -7.69 -12.97
C ASP A 242 2.70 -6.17 -12.99
N ILE A 243 3.17 -5.63 -11.87
CA ILE A 243 3.39 -4.21 -11.66
C ILE A 243 4.86 -3.97 -11.30
N SER A 244 5.49 -3.06 -12.03
CA SER A 244 6.82 -2.53 -11.70
C SER A 244 6.73 -1.06 -11.32
N ILE A 245 7.40 -0.69 -10.24
CA ILE A 245 7.42 0.67 -9.69
C ILE A 245 8.88 1.06 -9.45
N THR A 246 9.31 2.15 -10.09
CA THR A 246 10.57 2.81 -9.75
C THR A 246 10.27 4.06 -8.95
N MET A 247 10.92 4.18 -7.80
CA MET A 247 10.71 5.28 -6.86
C MET A 247 12.03 5.84 -6.36
N VAL A 248 12.03 7.13 -6.06
CA VAL A 248 13.19 7.85 -5.53
C VAL A 248 12.90 8.22 -4.07
N PRO A 249 13.78 7.85 -3.12
CA PRO A 249 13.65 8.28 -1.73
C PRO A 249 13.81 9.80 -1.59
N VAL A 250 13.00 10.42 -0.73
CA VAL A 250 13.04 11.87 -0.47
C VAL A 250 13.29 12.14 1.01
N TYR A 251 14.53 12.52 1.34
CA TYR A 251 14.91 12.86 2.71
C TYR A 251 14.90 14.37 2.93
N SER A 252 14.41 14.79 4.10
CA SER A 252 14.52 16.19 4.52
C SER A 252 15.96 16.55 4.90
N ARG A 253 16.33 17.83 4.76
CA ARG A 253 17.64 18.33 5.21
C ARG A 253 17.89 18.06 6.70
N LYS A 254 16.84 18.15 7.51
CA LYS A 254 16.90 17.84 8.95
C LYS A 254 17.23 16.37 9.19
N GLN A 255 16.60 15.46 8.43
CA GLN A 255 16.98 14.05 8.47
C GLN A 255 18.44 13.91 8.07
N LEU A 256 18.87 14.38 6.90
CA LEU A 256 20.28 14.27 6.47
C LEU A 256 21.30 14.75 7.52
N SER A 257 20.99 15.79 8.29
CA SER A 257 21.87 16.28 9.36
C SER A 257 22.00 15.37 10.58
N GLN A 258 21.02 14.48 10.82
CA GLN A 258 20.98 13.54 11.95
C GLN A 258 21.67 12.21 11.65
N TYR A 259 22.24 12.06 10.45
CA TYR A 259 22.93 10.84 10.04
C TYR A 259 24.12 10.53 10.95
N SER A 260 24.15 9.31 11.49
CA SER A 260 25.30 8.81 12.25
C SER A 260 25.43 7.30 12.07
N ILE A 261 26.62 6.84 11.66
CA ILE A 261 26.91 5.42 11.45
C ILE A 261 26.66 4.63 12.73
N LYS A 262 27.06 5.16 13.90
CA LYS A 262 26.82 4.53 15.20
C LYS A 262 25.33 4.39 15.51
N GLY A 263 24.51 5.37 15.15
CA GLY A 263 23.07 5.31 15.36
C GLY A 263 22.36 4.32 14.43
N ILE A 264 22.87 4.15 13.20
CA ILE A 264 22.38 3.14 12.25
C ILE A 264 22.78 1.73 12.71
N ALA A 265 24.04 1.54 13.11
CA ALA A 265 24.54 0.26 13.59
C ALA A 265 23.78 -0.23 14.85
N ASN A 266 23.37 0.70 15.72
CA ASN A 266 22.58 0.39 16.91
C ASN A 266 21.06 0.34 16.65
N GLY A 267 20.63 0.60 15.41
CA GLY A 267 19.24 0.59 15.00
C GLY A 267 18.36 1.75 15.51
N SER A 268 18.95 2.79 16.11
CA SER A 268 18.21 3.92 16.70
C SER A 268 17.85 5.03 15.71
N ASN A 269 18.55 5.12 14.56
CA ASN A 269 18.36 6.16 13.54
C ASN A 269 17.90 5.58 12.18
N LEU A 270 17.04 4.57 12.17
CA LEU A 270 16.66 3.87 10.92
C LEU A 270 15.48 4.50 10.16
N ASN A 271 14.75 5.46 10.75
CA ASN A 271 13.51 6.04 10.22
C ASN A 271 13.68 6.98 9.00
N GLY A 272 14.64 6.70 8.12
CA GLY A 272 14.83 7.41 6.86
C GLY A 272 16.28 7.56 6.41
N PHE A 273 17.13 6.53 6.52
CA PHE A 273 18.50 6.56 5.95
C PHE A 273 18.93 5.25 5.31
N ILE A 274 17.96 4.48 4.81
CA ILE A 274 18.20 3.22 4.11
C ILE A 274 17.98 3.48 2.64
#